data_AF-A0A1G5CI94-F1
#
_entry.id   AF-A0A1G5CI94-F1
#
_cell.length_a   1.000
_cell.length_b   1.000
_cell.length_c   1.000
_cell.angle_alpha   90.00
_cell.angle_beta   90.00
_cell.angle_gamma   90.00
#
_symmetry.space_group_name_H-M   'P 1'
#
loop_
_entity.id
_entity.type
_entity.pdbx_description
1 polymer ?
#
loop_
_entity_poly.entity_id
_entity_poly.type
_entity_poly.pdbx_seq_one_letter_code
_entity_poly.pdbx_strand_id
1 'polypeptide(L)' 'MLHPRTGIILIALGSVIVIIGILFYFLEIVGATGMILIGIIVEIIGGVSFLRNRKNRRK' A
#
# COMPACT_ATOMS: atom_id res chain seq x y z
N MET A 1 -19.03 0.52 -4.45
CA MET A 1 -18.40 0.62 -3.11
C MET A 1 -17.34 -0.46 -3.01
N LEU A 2 -16.07 -0.11 -2.80
CA LEU A 2 -15.02 -1.11 -2.59
C LEU A 2 -15.31 -1.90 -1.31
N HIS A 3 -15.06 -3.21 -1.34
CA HIS A 3 -15.38 -4.09 -0.23
C HIS A 3 -14.65 -3.60 1.04
N PRO A 4 -15.20 -3.77 2.25
CA PRO A 4 -14.62 -3.17 3.45
C PRO A 4 -13.20 -3.61 3.77
N ARG A 5 -12.83 -4.80 3.28
CA ARG A 5 -11.50 -5.40 3.44
C ARG A 5 -10.49 -4.87 2.42
N THR A 6 -10.93 -4.24 1.33
CA THR A 6 -10.04 -3.76 0.26
C THR A 6 -8.99 -2.77 0.77
N GLY A 7 -9.35 -1.86 1.68
CA GLY A 7 -8.39 -0.91 2.25
C GLY A 7 -7.25 -1.62 3.01
N ILE A 8 -7.58 -2.62 3.82
CA ILE A 8 -6.59 -3.42 4.58
C ILE A 8 -5.73 -4.25 3.63
N ILE A 9 -6.35 -4.87 2.61
CA ILE A 9 -5.63 -5.66 1.60
C ILE A 9 -4.62 -4.78 0.84
N LEU A 10 -5.02 -3.57 0.45
CA LEU A 10 -4.12 -2.62 -0.22
C LEU A 10 -2.96 -2.20 0.68
N ILE A 11 -3.22 -1.93 1.96
CA ILE A 11 -2.14 -1.62 2.91
C ILE A 11 -1.16 -2.80 3.00
N ALA A 12 -1.66 -4.02 3.21
CA ALA A 12 -0.81 -5.21 3.30
C ALA A 12 -0.01 -5.46 2.00
N LEU A 13 -0.64 -5.27 0.84
CA LEU A 13 0.02 -5.39 -0.46
C LEU A 13 1.12 -4.34 -0.62
N GLY A 14 0.83 -3.09 -0.28
CA GLY A 14 1.79 -1.98 -0.32
C GLY A 14 3.00 -2.24 0.58
N SER A 15 2.79 -2.72 1.82
CA SER A 15 3.88 -3.09 2.73
C SER A 15 4.78 -4.19 2.15
N VAL A 16 4.21 -5.21 1.51
CA VAL A 16 4.98 -6.28 0.84
C VAL A 16 5.83 -5.71 -0.29
N ILE A 17 5.26 -4.83 -1.12
CA ILE A 17 5.98 -4.17 -2.22
C ILE A 17 7.15 -3.33 -1.67
N VAL A 18 6.93 -2.58 -0.58
CA VAL A 18 8.00 -1.80 0.07
C VAL A 18 9.12 -2.69 0.57
N ILE A 19 8.79 -3.80 1.25
CA ILE A 19 9.78 -4.75 1.78
C ILE A 19 10.62 -5.34 0.63
N ILE A 20 9.98 -5.79 -0.46
CA ILE A 20 10.69 -6.30 -1.64
C ILE A 20 11.54 -5.21 -2.27
N GLY A 21 11.01 -3.99 -2.40
CA GLY A 21 11.76 -2.85 -2.92
C GLY A 21 13.00 -2.51 -2.09
N ILE A 22 12.91 -2.61 -0.76
CA ILE A 22 14.05 -2.42 0.14
C ILE A 22 15.10 -3.53 -0.07
N LEU A 23 14.67 -4.79 -0.17
CA LEU A 23 15.58 -5.90 -0.48
C LEU A 23 16.31 -5.67 -1.82
N PHE A 24 15.58 -5.22 -2.84
CA PHE A 24 16.14 -4.93 -4.16
C PHE A 24 17.08 -3.72 -4.13
N TYR A 25 16.81 -2.74 -3.28
CA TYR A 25 17.69 -1.59 -3.07
C TYR A 25 19.04 -2.02 -2.50
N PHE A 26 19.04 -2.94 -1.52
CA PHE A 26 20.29 -3.50 -0.98
C PHE A 26 21.06 -4.38 -1.98
N LEU A 27 20.38 -4.94 -2.97
CA LEU A 27 20.99 -5.71 -4.05
C LEU A 27 21.38 -4.85 -5.27
N GLU A 28 21.28 -3.52 -5.16
CA GLU A 28 21.59 -2.55 -6.23
C GLU A 28 20.79 -2.79 -7.53
N ILE A 29 19.59 -3.35 -7.42
CA ILE A 29 18.72 -3.61 -8.58
C ILE A 29 18.10 -2.29 -9.06
N VAL A 30 18.32 -1.99 -10.35
CA VAL A 30 17.75 -0.80 -11.01
C VAL A 30 16.22 -0.81 -10.91
N GLY A 31 15.65 0.29 -10.41
CA GLY A 31 14.21 0.45 -10.23
C GLY A 31 13.71 0.15 -8.80
N ALA A 32 14.58 -0.28 -7.89
CA ALA A 32 14.21 -0.53 -6.49
C ALA A 32 13.55 0.69 -5.82
N THR A 33 14.11 1.89 -5.98
CA THR A 33 13.53 3.14 -5.46
C THR A 33 12.13 3.39 -6.00
N GLY A 34 11.89 3.10 -7.29
CA GLY A 34 10.56 3.22 -7.90
C GLY A 34 9.56 2.23 -7.30
N MET A 35 9.99 0.99 -7.04
CA MET A 35 9.17 -0.03 -6.39
C MET A 35 8.76 0.38 -4.96
N ILE A 36 9.70 0.92 -4.18
CA ILE A 36 9.41 1.45 -2.83
C ILE A 36 8.34 2.56 -2.91
N LEU A 37 8.51 3.51 -3.83
CA LEU A 37 7.55 4.61 -4.00
C LEU A 37 6.17 4.10 -4.41
N ILE A 38 6.09 3.12 -5.33
CA ILE A 38 4.81 2.49 -5.72
C ILE A 38 4.17 1.82 -4.51
N GLY A 39 4.93 1.07 -3.71
CA GLY A 39 4.43 0.43 -2.50
C GLY A 39 3.81 1.44 -1.52
N ILE A 40 4.50 2.55 -1.25
CA ILE A 40 4.00 3.64 -0.40
C ILE A 40 2.69 4.24 -0.96
N ILE A 41 2.62 4.49 -2.28
CA ILE A 41 1.39 5.01 -2.91
C ILE A 41 0.22 4.04 -2.71
N VAL A 42 0.47 2.74 -2.87
CA VAL A 42 -0.55 1.70 -2.65
C VAL A 42 -1.03 1.70 -1.20
N GLU A 43 -0.13 1.83 -0.22
CA GLU A 43 -0.49 1.94 1.20
C GLU A 43 -1.36 3.18 1.47
N ILE A 44 -1.01 4.32 0.91
CA ILE A 44 -1.78 5.57 1.04
C ILE A 44 -3.19 5.38 0.48
N ILE A 45 -3.33 4.82 -0.71
CA ILE A 45 -4.64 4.54 -1.32
C ILE A 45 -5.46 3.59 -0.44
N GLY A 46 -4.82 2.54 0.10
CA GLY A 46 -5.43 1.61 1.03
C GLY A 46 -5.92 2.29 2.32
N GLY A 47 -5.09 3.14 2.92
CA GLY A 47 -5.40 3.94 4.10
C GLY A 47 -6.56 4.91 3.89
N VAL A 48 -6.57 5.64 2.77
CA VAL A 48 -7.68 6.54 2.40
C VAL A 48 -8.98 5.75 2.21
N SER A 49 -8.91 4.61 1.52
CA SER A 49 -10.07 3.72 1.32
C SER A 49 -10.62 3.19 2.64
N PHE A 50 -9.73 2.76 3.55
CA PHE A 50 -10.10 2.30 4.88
C PHE A 50 -10.77 3.40 5.72
N LEU A 51 -10.20 4.62 5.72
CA LEU A 51 -10.77 5.77 6.44
C LEU A 51 -12.14 6.19 5.89
N ARG A 52 -12.32 6.23 4.57
CA ARG A 52 -13.62 6.53 3.94
C ARG A 52 -14.68 5.50 4.31
N ASN A 53 -14.33 4.21 4.27
CA ASN A 53 -15.26 3.15 4.66
C ASN A 53 -15.60 3.19 6.16
N ARG A 54 -14.63 3.51 7.02
CA ARG A 54 -14.87 3.69 8.47
C ARG A 54 -15.80 4.87 8.75
N LYS A 55 -15.64 5.99 8.02
CA LYS A 55 -16.51 7.17 8.13
C LYS A 55 -17.95 6.87 7.69
N ASN A 56 -18.12 6.11 6.61
CA ASN A 56 -19.45 5.74 6.11
C ASN A 56 -20.20 4.77 7.03
N ARG A 57 -19.50 3.88 7.75
CA ARG A 57 -20.16 2.98 8.74
C ARG A 57 -20.54 3.68 10.05
N ARG A 58 -20.01 4.88 10.31
CA ARG A 58 -20.32 5.69 11.52
C ARG A 58 -21.49 6.66 11.31
N LYS A 59 -21.96 6.84 10.07
CA LYS A 59 -23.20 7.53 9.73
C LYS A 59 -24.31 6.51 9.59
#